data_AF-A0A847GNF2-F1
#
_entry.id   AF-A0A847GNF2-F1
#
_cell.length_a   1.000
_cell.length_b   1.000
_cell.length_c   1.000
_cell.angle_alpha   90.00
_cell.angle_beta   90.00
_cell.angle_gamma   90.00
#
_symmetry.space_group_name_H-M   'P 1'
#
loop_
_entity.id
_entity.type
_entity.pdbx_description
1 polymer ?
#
loop_
_entity_poly.entity_id
_entity_poly.type
_entity_poly.pdbx_seq_one_letter_code
_entity_poly.pdbx_strand_id
1 'polypeptide(L)'
;MTVRTTPPGALLYVDDQEIGTTPVSTSFTYYGTRKIQLVKDGFETLTVKQTFYPPWYEITPLDFVSENLWPHEIRDEQFLDFQLQPQQIVPAEKLVERAESLRGGARQGYAVPLPNAPSTPQPVAPLRY
;
A
#
# COMPACT_ATOMS: atom_id res chain seq x y z
N MET A 1 -0.53 6.17 16.81
CA MET A 1 -0.26 6.29 15.36
C MET A 1 -1.10 7.42 14.79
N THR A 2 -0.50 8.22 13.91
CA THR A 2 -1.17 9.30 13.18
C THR A 2 -1.08 9.01 11.70
N VAL A 3 -2.23 8.94 11.03
CA VAL A 3 -2.32 8.64 9.60
C VAL A 3 -2.75 9.87 8.82
N ARG A 4 -2.03 10.17 7.75
CA ARG A 4 -2.30 11.29 6.83
C ARG A 4 -2.34 10.79 5.41
N THR A 5 -3.16 11.42 4.59
CA THR A 5 -3.23 11.13 3.15
C THR A 5 -3.11 12.38 2.31
N THR A 6 -2.56 12.21 1.12
CA THR A 6 -2.59 13.20 0.04
C THR A 6 -3.37 12.62 -1.14
N PRO A 7 -4.55 13.16 -1.48
CA PRO A 7 -5.26 14.25 -0.80
C PRO A 7 -5.89 13.85 0.57
N PRO A 8 -6.15 14.82 1.48
CA PRO A 8 -6.75 14.55 2.79
C PRO A 8 -8.23 14.16 2.67
N GLY A 9 -8.83 13.61 3.71
CA GLY A 9 -10.25 13.24 3.70
C GLY A 9 -10.52 11.81 3.24
N ALA A 10 -9.56 10.90 3.39
CA ALA A 10 -9.74 9.49 3.09
C ALA A 10 -10.27 8.76 4.34
N LEU A 11 -11.16 7.79 4.16
CA LEU A 11 -11.64 6.94 5.22
C LEU A 11 -10.59 5.86 5.54
N LEU A 12 -10.17 5.79 6.80
CA LEU A 12 -9.18 4.86 7.30
C LEU A 12 -9.86 3.66 7.96
N TYR A 13 -9.44 2.47 7.52
CA TYR A 13 -9.67 1.21 8.20
C TYR A 13 -8.36 0.61 8.70
N VAL A 14 -8.36 0.11 9.92
CA VAL A 14 -7.26 -0.67 10.50
C VAL A 14 -7.83 -2.03 10.88
N ASP A 15 -7.29 -3.10 10.30
CA ASP A 15 -7.77 -4.48 10.47
C ASP A 15 -9.28 -4.63 10.26
N ASP A 16 -9.78 -4.05 9.17
CA ASP A 16 -11.22 -4.03 8.80
C ASP A 16 -12.13 -3.23 9.74
N GLN A 17 -11.57 -2.56 10.75
CA GLN A 17 -12.31 -1.65 11.62
C GLN A 17 -12.17 -0.21 11.14
N GLU A 18 -13.30 0.48 10.96
CA GLU A 18 -13.33 1.91 10.64
C GLU A 18 -12.81 2.73 11.83
N ILE A 19 -11.80 3.57 11.57
CA ILE A 19 -11.21 4.47 12.56
C ILE A 19 -11.72 5.90 12.38
N GLY A 20 -11.88 6.34 11.13
CA GLY A 20 -12.35 7.68 10.80
C GLY A 20 -11.66 8.27 9.58
N THR A 21 -11.79 9.58 9.38
CA THR A 21 -11.32 10.27 8.18
C THR A 21 -9.97 10.97 8.40
N THR A 22 -9.04 10.82 7.46
CA THR A 22 -7.69 11.40 7.56
C THR A 22 -7.69 12.93 7.40
N PRO A 23 -6.82 13.66 8.13
CA PRO A 23 -5.84 13.16 9.10
C PRO A 23 -6.50 12.69 10.41
N VAL A 24 -6.15 11.48 10.87
CA VAL A 24 -6.70 10.88 12.08
C VAL A 24 -5.59 10.24 12.92
N SER A 25 -5.71 10.36 14.23
CA SER A 25 -4.80 9.76 15.20
C SER A 25 -5.55 8.73 16.04
N THR A 26 -4.96 7.55 16.19
CA THR A 26 -5.50 6.47 17.03
C THR A 26 -4.38 5.82 17.85
N SER A 27 -4.72 5.41 19.08
CA SER A 27 -3.83 4.62 19.91
C SER A 27 -3.68 3.22 19.33
N PHE A 28 -2.45 2.70 19.30
CA PHE A 28 -2.19 1.29 19.00
C PHE A 28 -1.45 0.70 20.19
N THR A 29 -1.88 -0.47 20.66
CA THR A 29 -1.28 -1.12 21.83
C THR A 29 -0.48 -2.36 21.45
N TYR A 30 -0.77 -2.98 20.30
CA TYR A 30 -0.09 -4.21 19.91
C TYR A 30 0.81 -4.00 18.70
N TYR A 31 2.08 -4.32 18.91
CA TYR A 31 3.09 -4.49 17.87
C TYR A 31 2.78 -5.71 17.00
N GLY A 32 3.16 -5.64 15.73
CA GLY A 32 2.88 -6.65 14.72
C GLY A 32 2.47 -6.05 13.38
N THR A 33 2.14 -6.92 12.42
CA THR A 33 1.68 -6.52 11.09
C THR A 33 0.19 -6.24 11.11
N ARG A 34 -0.20 -5.02 10.76
CA ARG A 34 -1.58 -4.53 10.70
C ARG A 34 -1.96 -4.22 9.26
N LYS A 35 -3.23 -4.48 8.91
CA LYS A 35 -3.77 -4.13 7.61
C LYS A 35 -4.35 -2.72 7.66
N ILE A 36 -3.77 -1.81 6.90
CA ILE A 36 -4.24 -0.44 6.74
C ILE A 36 -4.95 -0.37 5.39
N GLN A 37 -6.21 0.07 5.39
CA GLN A 37 -6.93 0.36 4.16
C GLN A 37 -7.39 1.82 4.15
N LEU A 38 -7.21 2.48 3.02
CA LEU A 38 -7.61 3.86 2.80
C LEU A 38 -8.53 3.92 1.60
N VAL A 39 -9.73 4.46 1.83
CA VAL A 39 -10.78 4.59 0.83
C VAL A 39 -11.10 6.06 0.62
N LYS A 40 -11.15 6.50 -0.63
CA LYS A 40 -11.56 7.85 -0.98
C LYS A 40 -12.22 7.88 -2.36
N ASP A 41 -13.31 8.62 -2.48
CA ASP A 41 -14.04 8.74 -3.74
C ASP A 41 -13.18 9.35 -4.85
N GLY A 42 -13.19 8.69 -6.02
CA GLY A 42 -12.37 9.08 -7.17
C GLY A 42 -10.90 8.68 -7.07
N PHE A 43 -10.53 7.91 -6.04
CA PHE A 43 -9.18 7.37 -5.85
C PHE A 43 -9.22 5.84 -5.74
N GLU A 44 -8.10 5.21 -6.08
CA GLU A 44 -7.92 3.79 -5.88
C GLU A 44 -7.86 3.46 -4.38
N THR A 45 -8.50 2.36 -3.98
CA THR A 45 -8.40 1.86 -2.61
C THR A 45 -6.99 1.37 -2.34
N LEU A 46 -6.32 1.99 -1.37
CA LEU A 46 -4.97 1.64 -1.00
C LEU A 46 -5.01 0.66 0.18
N THR A 47 -4.52 -0.55 -0.01
CA THR A 47 -4.35 -1.56 1.06
C THR A 47 -2.88 -1.84 1.30
N VAL A 48 -2.40 -1.57 2.51
CA VAL A 48 -1.00 -1.74 2.91
C VAL A 48 -0.91 -2.60 4.16
N LYS A 49 0.07 -3.49 4.21
CA LYS A 49 0.43 -4.22 5.43
C LYS A 49 1.56 -3.48 6.13
N GLN A 50 1.23 -2.76 7.20
CA GLN A 50 2.22 -2.03 7.98
C GLN A 50 2.66 -2.86 9.18
N THR A 51 3.96 -3.08 9.32
CA THR A 51 4.53 -3.72 10.52
C THR A 51 4.94 -2.66 11.53
N PHE A 52 4.42 -2.79 12.75
CA PHE A 52 4.81 -2.00 13.91
C PHE A 52 5.74 -2.86 14.77
N TYR A 53 7.00 -2.46 14.91
CA TYR A 53 7.95 -3.18 15.75
C TYR A 53 7.91 -2.65 17.19
N PRO A 54 8.05 -3.53 18.19
CA PRO A 54 8.22 -3.07 19.56
C PRO A 54 9.50 -2.23 19.68
N PRO A 55 9.51 -1.24 20.57
CA PRO A 55 10.71 -0.51 20.87
C PRO A 55 11.77 -1.47 21.43
N TRP A 56 13.03 -1.18 21.10
CA TRP A 56 14.18 -2.03 21.46
C TRP A 56 14.33 -2.25 22.97
N TYR A 57 13.80 -1.34 23.80
CA TYR A 57 13.87 -1.39 25.26
C TYR A 57 12.86 -2.34 25.91
N GLU A 58 11.91 -2.91 25.15
CA GLU A 58 10.97 -3.95 25.63
C GLU A 58 11.46 -5.37 25.28
N ILE A 59 12.65 -5.50 24.65
CA ILE A 59 13.19 -6.81 24.25
C ILE A 59 13.98 -7.41 25.41
N THR A 60 13.57 -8.57 25.90
CA THR A 60 14.33 -9.32 26.92
C THR A 60 15.74 -9.66 26.42
N PRO A 61 16.82 -9.48 27.22
CA PRO A 61 16.85 -9.09 28.64
C PRO A 61 16.98 -7.58 28.91
N LEU A 62 17.03 -6.73 27.88
CA LEU A 62 17.21 -5.28 28.03
C LEU A 62 16.05 -4.63 28.81
N ASP A 63 14.86 -5.23 28.72
CA ASP A 63 13.63 -4.88 29.45
C ASP A 63 13.83 -4.71 30.98
N PHE A 64 14.65 -5.57 31.60
CA PHE A 64 14.91 -5.49 33.05
C PHE A 64 15.72 -4.25 33.47
N VAL A 65 16.50 -3.66 32.57
CA VAL A 65 17.33 -2.48 32.86
C VAL A 65 16.54 -1.20 32.62
N SER A 66 15.70 -1.16 31.58
CA SER A 66 14.83 -0.03 31.26
C SER A 66 13.72 0.15 32.29
N GLU A 67 13.04 -0.92 32.72
CA GLU A 67 11.98 -0.86 33.72
C GLU A 67 12.47 -0.34 35.08
N ASN A 68 13.69 -0.68 35.49
CA ASN A 68 14.20 -0.39 36.82
C ASN A 68 14.96 0.94 36.92
N LEU A 69 15.39 1.52 35.80
CA LEU A 69 16.24 2.73 35.78
C LEU A 69 15.56 3.98 35.20
N TRP A 70 14.41 3.87 34.53
CA TRP A 70 13.79 4.99 33.81
C TRP A 70 12.47 5.48 34.46
N PRO A 71 12.42 6.70 35.04
CA PRO A 71 11.26 7.19 35.78
C PRO A 71 10.14 7.84 34.93
N HIS A 72 10.16 7.70 33.59
CA HIS A 72 9.26 8.41 32.68
C HIS A 72 8.57 7.47 31.67
N GLU A 73 7.27 7.69 31.42
CA GLU A 73 6.48 6.93 30.44
C GLU A 73 6.91 7.31 29.01
N ILE A 74 7.45 6.35 28.25
CA ILE A 74 7.80 6.55 26.84
C ILE A 74 6.59 6.17 25.99
N ARG A 75 6.06 7.12 25.21
CA ARG A 75 4.97 6.88 24.25
C ARG A 75 5.53 6.75 22.84
N ASP A 76 5.21 5.67 22.15
CA ASP A 76 5.57 5.51 20.74
C ASP A 76 4.57 6.25 19.84
N GLU A 77 5.06 7.27 19.13
CA GLU A 77 4.29 8.04 18.16
C GLU A 77 4.77 7.75 16.74
N GLN A 78 4.00 6.92 16.02
CA GLN A 78 4.28 6.63 14.61
C GLN A 78 3.42 7.48 13.67
N PHE A 79 4.07 8.11 12.68
CA PHE A 79 3.43 8.89 11.62
C PHE A 79 3.45 8.10 10.31
N LEU A 80 2.30 8.01 9.65
CA LEU A 80 2.15 7.30 8.38
C LEU A 80 1.52 8.23 7.35
N ASP A 81 2.28 8.53 6.31
CA ASP A 81 1.85 9.37 5.20
C ASP A 81 1.65 8.53 3.94
N PHE A 82 0.45 8.60 3.36
CA PHE A 82 0.08 7.84 2.16
C PHE A 82 -0.33 8.76 1.01
N GLN A 83 0.10 8.41 -0.20
CA GLN A 83 -0.31 9.10 -1.43
C GLN A 83 -1.34 8.25 -2.16
N LEU A 84 -2.54 8.81 -2.37
CA LEU A 84 -3.61 8.11 -3.08
C LEU A 84 -3.51 8.38 -4.58
N GLN A 85 -3.70 7.33 -5.37
CA GLN A 85 -3.72 7.41 -6.82
C GLN A 85 -5.15 7.66 -7.32
N PRO A 86 -5.39 8.61 -8.23
CA PRO A 86 -6.70 8.79 -8.84
C PRO A 86 -7.18 7.52 -9.52
N GLN A 87 -8.47 7.21 -9.40
CA GLN A 87 -9.06 6.03 -10.01
C GLN A 87 -9.04 6.15 -11.53
N GLN A 88 -8.42 5.18 -12.21
CA GLN A 88 -8.46 5.12 -13.68
C GLN A 88 -9.82 4.56 -14.14
N ILE A 89 -10.67 5.44 -14.67
CA ILE A 89 -11.89 5.03 -15.36
C ILE A 89 -11.47 4.53 -16.74
N VAL A 90 -11.34 3.22 -16.92
CA VAL A 90 -11.06 2.65 -18.26
C VAL A 90 -12.32 2.78 -19.12
N PRO A 91 -12.30 3.53 -20.23
CA PRO A 91 -13.45 3.67 -21.11
C PRO A 91 -13.89 2.30 -21.66
N ALA A 92 -15.20 2.11 -21.86
CA ALA A 92 -15.76 0.85 -22.35
C ALA A 92 -15.14 0.42 -23.69
N GLU A 93 -14.83 1.37 -24.57
CA GLU A 93 -14.20 1.13 -25.87
C GLU A 93 -12.81 0.50 -25.71
N LYS A 94 -12.04 0.97 -24.72
CA LYS A 94 -10.70 0.41 -24.41
C LYS A 94 -10.79 -0.99 -23.81
N LEU A 95 -11.88 -1.30 -23.11
CA LEU A 95 -12.14 -2.66 -22.62
C LEU A 95 -12.52 -3.61 -23.75
N VAL A 96 -13.32 -3.14 -24.72
CA VAL A 96 -13.71 -3.91 -25.91
C VAL A 96 -12.49 -4.18 -26.81
N GLU A 97 -11.69 -3.16 -27.12
CA GLU A 97 -10.46 -3.31 -27.91
C GLU A 97 -9.51 -4.35 -27.28
N ARG A 98 -9.35 -4.32 -25.95
CA ARG A 98 -8.56 -5.31 -25.20
C ARG A 98 -9.17 -6.71 -25.27
N ALA A 99 -10.50 -6.84 -25.19
CA ALA A 99 -11.16 -8.14 -25.32
C ALA A 99 -11.02 -8.74 -26.73
N GLU A 100 -11.08 -7.91 -27.77
CA GLU A 100 -10.86 -8.35 -29.15
C GLU A 100 -9.40 -8.76 -29.38
N SER A 101 -8.43 -8.01 -28.86
CA SER A 101 -7.01 -8.38 -28.96
C SER A 101 -6.71 -9.70 -28.25
N LEU A 102 -7.31 -9.94 -27.07
CA LEU A 102 -7.20 -11.20 -26.34
C LEU A 102 -7.83 -12.36 -27.14
N ARG A 103 -9.01 -12.14 -27.74
CA ARG A 103 -9.69 -13.13 -28.58
C ARG A 103 -8.91 -13.46 -29.86
N GLY A 104 -8.27 -12.45 -30.46
CA GLY A 104 -7.40 -12.62 -31.63
C GLY A 104 -6.11 -13.38 -31.31
N GLY A 105 -5.42 -13.00 -30.23
CA GLY A 105 -4.18 -13.64 -29.78
C GLY A 105 -4.37 -15.10 -29.36
N ALA A 106 -5.49 -15.42 -28.70
CA ALA A 106 -5.84 -16.80 -28.35
C ALA A 106 -6.05 -17.71 -29.57
N ARG A 107 -6.56 -17.15 -30.69
CA ARG A 107 -6.70 -17.88 -31.96
C ARG A 107 -5.37 -18.08 -32.69
N GLN A 108 -4.39 -17.22 -32.42
CA GLN A 108 -3.06 -17.25 -33.02
C GLN A 108 -2.01 -17.97 -32.15
N GLY A 109 -2.38 -18.47 -30.97
CA GLY A 109 -1.51 -19.29 -30.10
C GLY A 109 -0.44 -18.53 -29.33
N TYR A 110 -0.54 -17.19 -29.21
CA TYR A 110 0.47 -16.39 -28.51
C TYR A 110 0.18 -16.26 -27.00
N ALA A 111 1.24 -16.34 -26.20
CA ALA A 111 1.21 -16.19 -24.74
C ALA A 111 0.84 -14.75 -24.33
N VAL A 112 -0.03 -14.65 -23.32
CA VAL A 112 -0.54 -13.39 -22.77
C VAL A 112 0.59 -12.64 -22.05
N PRO A 113 0.86 -11.35 -22.36
CA PRO A 113 1.66 -10.52 -21.47
C PRO A 113 0.85 -10.25 -20.20
N LEU A 114 1.42 -10.56 -19.04
CA LEU A 114 0.81 -10.26 -17.74
C LEU A 114 0.54 -8.75 -17.62
N PRO A 115 -0.60 -8.33 -17.04
CA PRO A 115 -0.82 -6.91 -16.75
C PRO A 115 0.29 -6.41 -15.82
N ASN A 116 0.96 -5.33 -16.19
CA ASN A 116 2.07 -4.66 -15.47
C ASN A 116 3.49 -5.23 -15.62
N ALA A 117 3.82 -5.97 -16.68
CA ALA A 117 5.23 -6.13 -17.02
C ALA A 117 5.81 -4.76 -17.44
N PRO A 118 6.91 -4.25 -16.83
CA PRO A 118 7.62 -3.10 -17.37
C PRO A 118 8.00 -3.44 -18.81
N SER A 119 7.83 -2.48 -19.72
CA SER A 119 8.20 -2.63 -21.13
C SER A 119 9.65 -3.12 -21.20
N THR A 120 9.85 -4.40 -21.52
CA THR A 120 11.18 -4.93 -21.80
C THR A 120 11.70 -4.17 -23.01
N PRO A 121 12.84 -3.46 -22.92
CA PRO A 121 13.41 -2.80 -24.09
C PRO A 121 13.66 -3.85 -25.17
N GLN A 122 13.03 -3.67 -26.33
CA GLN A 122 13.25 -4.56 -27.47
C GLN A 122 14.73 -4.48 -27.88
N PRO A 123 15.44 -5.60 -28.06
CA PRO A 123 16.80 -5.57 -28.59
C PRO A 123 16.75 -5.08 -30.04
N VAL A 124 17.34 -3.91 -30.27
CA VAL A 124 17.55 -3.35 -31.62
C VAL A 124 18.45 -4.30 -32.39
N ALA A 125 17.93 -4.89 -33.47
CA ALA A 125 18.73 -5.70 -34.38
C ALA A 125 19.79 -4.82 -35.07
N PRO A 126 21.06 -5.25 -35.18
CA PRO A 126 22.08 -4.45 -35.84
C PRO A 126 21.82 -4.38 -37.36
N LEU A 127 21.84 -3.15 -37.89
CA LEU A 127 21.85 -2.90 -39.34
C LEU A 127 23.12 -3.53 -39.94
N ARG A 128 22.93 -4.47 -40.88
CA ARG A 128 23.99 -4.99 -41.73
C ARG A 128 24.24 -3.96 -42.84
N TYR A 129 25.43 -3.37 -42.85
CA TYR A 129 26.00 -2.73 -44.05
C TYR A 129 26.80 -3.76 -44.84
#